data_AF-A0A969QTY7-F1
#
_entry.id   AF-A0A969QTY7-F1
#
_cell.length_a   1.000
_cell.length_b   1.000
_cell.length_c   1.000
_cell.angle_alpha   90.00
_cell.angle_beta   90.00
_cell.angle_gamma   90.00
#
_symmetry.space_group_name_H-M   'P 1'
#
loop_
_entity.id
_entity.type
_entity.pdbx_description
1 polymer ?
#
loop_
_entity_poly.entity_id
_entity_poly.type
_entity_poly.pdbx_seq_one_letter_code
_entity_poly.pdbx_strand_id
1 'polypeptide(L)'
;MLSRRDERVKQIAVGVGIIVPIMVIVPSLLIGWRYMPGMIGETIGVITGILTTPFFMEASFVILGFLIVIGINHRRRRKDGDDFVEFDQLPKE
;
A
#
# COMPACT_ATOMS: atom_id res chain seq x y z
N MET A 1 5.66 1.52 29.37
CA MET A 1 4.38 2.11 28.90
C MET A 1 4.56 3.02 27.68
N LEU A 2 5.64 3.80 27.54
CA LEU A 2 5.89 4.70 26.40
C LEU A 2 5.93 4.00 25.03
N SER A 3 6.68 2.90 24.90
CA SER A 3 6.82 2.14 23.64
C SER A 3 5.49 1.67 23.01
N ARG A 4 4.48 1.28 23.81
CA ARG A 4 3.18 0.85 23.27
C ARG A 4 2.37 2.01 22.70
N ARG A 5 2.58 3.24 23.18
CA ARG A 5 1.91 4.43 22.65
C ARG A 5 2.51 4.80 21.30
N ASP A 6 3.83 4.76 21.18
CA ASP A 6 4.55 5.05 19.92
C ASP A 6 4.20 4.05 18.82
N GLU A 7 4.08 2.75 19.15
CA GLU A 7 3.66 1.71 18.20
C GLU A 7 2.24 1.96 17.66
N ARG A 8 1.31 2.36 18.54
CA ARG A 8 -0.07 2.71 18.14
C ARG A 8 -0.10 3.95 17.26
N VAL A 9 0.66 4.98 17.60
CA VAL A 9 0.75 6.22 16.79
C VAL A 9 1.28 5.89 15.39
N LYS A 10 2.28 5.03 15.29
CA LYS A 10 2.82 4.58 14.02
C LYS A 10 1.82 3.78 13.18
N GLN A 11 1.05 2.89 13.81
CA GLN A 11 -0.02 2.16 13.13
C GLN A 11 -1.11 3.09 12.61
N ILE A 12 -1.53 4.07 13.43
CA ILE A 12 -2.50 5.09 13.04
C ILE A 12 -1.96 5.94 11.89
N ALA A 13 -0.69 6.38 11.96
CA ALA A 13 -0.07 7.17 10.91
C ALA A 13 -0.01 6.41 9.57
N VAL A 14 0.29 5.11 9.60
CA VAL A 14 0.25 4.26 8.40
C VAL A 14 -1.18 4.12 7.85
N GLY A 15 -2.17 3.88 8.72
CA GLY A 15 -3.57 3.79 8.31
C GLY A 15 -4.09 5.08 7.69
N VAL A 16 -3.82 6.23 8.32
CA VAL A 16 -4.15 7.55 7.79
C VAL A 16 -3.45 7.80 6.46
N GLY A 17 -2.17 7.43 6.35
CA GLY A 17 -1.40 7.53 5.12
C GLY A 17 -1.96 6.70 3.95
N ILE A 18 -2.75 5.66 4.21
CA ILE A 18 -3.42 4.85 3.17
C ILE A 18 -4.82 5.42 2.88
N ILE A 19 -5.59 5.75 3.92
CA ILE A 19 -6.99 6.17 3.78
C ILE A 19 -7.10 7.57 3.16
N VAL A 20 -6.26 8.52 3.57
CA VAL A 20 -6.35 9.92 3.11
C VAL A 20 -6.10 10.03 1.60
N PRO A 21 -5.07 9.40 1.01
CA PRO A 21 -4.90 9.42 -0.44
C PRO A 21 -6.09 8.82 -1.18
N ILE A 22 -6.66 7.70 -0.71
CA ILE A 22 -7.84 7.09 -1.34
C ILE A 22 -9.02 8.06 -1.30
N MET A 23 -9.27 8.68 -0.14
CA MET A 23 -10.32 9.68 0.07
C MET A 23 -10.19 10.92 -0.82
N VAL A 24 -8.97 11.32 -1.20
CA VAL A 24 -8.76 12.48 -2.06
C VAL A 24 -8.74 12.08 -3.53
N ILE A 25 -7.98 11.05 -3.89
CA ILE A 25 -7.73 10.65 -5.28
C ILE A 25 -9.00 10.10 -5.94
N VAL A 26 -9.76 9.23 -5.27
CA VAL A 26 -10.93 8.58 -5.87
C VAL A 26 -12.03 9.59 -6.20
N PRO A 27 -12.47 10.47 -5.27
CA PRO A 27 -13.47 11.49 -5.59
C PRO A 27 -12.95 12.53 -6.60
N SER A 28 -11.68 12.91 -6.52
CA SER A 28 -11.07 13.85 -7.47
C SER A 28 -11.04 13.28 -8.88
N LEU A 29 -10.76 12.00 -9.05
CA LEU A 29 -10.85 11.33 -10.35
C LEU A 29 -12.28 11.26 -10.84
N LEU A 30 -13.22 10.82 -9.98
CA LEU A 30 -14.65 10.66 -10.30
C LEU A 30 -15.34 11.98 -10.70
N ILE A 31 -14.88 13.11 -10.16
CA ILE A 31 -15.42 14.44 -10.48
C ILE A 31 -14.58 15.11 -11.58
N GLY A 32 -13.26 14.99 -11.52
CA GLY A 32 -12.32 15.70 -12.37
C GLY A 32 -12.36 15.29 -13.84
N TRP A 33 -12.65 14.02 -14.15
CA TRP A 33 -12.78 13.58 -15.55
C TRP A 33 -13.91 14.30 -16.29
N ARG A 34 -14.94 14.76 -15.57
CA ARG A 34 -16.10 15.45 -16.14
C ARG A 34 -15.77 16.84 -16.69
N TYR A 35 -14.69 17.44 -16.20
CA TYR A 35 -14.23 18.77 -16.63
C TYR A 35 -13.18 18.71 -17.73
N MET A 36 -12.75 17.52 -18.15
CA MET A 36 -11.80 17.35 -19.26
C MET A 36 -12.56 17.16 -20.59
N PRO A 37 -12.48 18.11 -21.53
CA PRO A 37 -13.08 17.95 -22.85
C PRO A 37 -12.23 17.04 -23.75
N GLY A 38 -12.91 16.35 -24.68
CA GLY A 38 -12.28 15.53 -25.72
C GLY A 38 -12.06 14.05 -25.33
N MET A 39 -11.37 13.32 -26.20
CA MET A 39 -11.20 11.86 -26.07
C MET A 39 -10.47 11.43 -24.78
N ILE A 40 -9.65 12.32 -24.20
CA ILE A 40 -8.92 12.06 -22.96
C ILE A 40 -9.89 11.94 -21.78
N GLY A 41 -10.85 12.87 -21.66
CA GLY A 41 -11.85 12.84 -20.60
C GLY A 41 -12.75 11.62 -20.69
N GLU A 42 -13.16 11.25 -21.90
CA GLU A 42 -13.97 10.04 -22.14
C GLU A 42 -13.21 8.76 -21.80
N THR A 43 -11.96 8.64 -22.25
CA THR A 43 -11.11 7.48 -21.94
C THR A 43 -10.88 7.33 -20.44
N ILE A 44 -10.56 8.42 -19.74
CA ILE A 44 -10.38 8.42 -18.29
C ILE A 44 -11.69 8.08 -17.58
N GLY A 45 -12.82 8.62 -18.05
CA GLY A 45 -14.14 8.32 -17.50
C GLY A 45 -14.51 6.85 -17.61
N VAL A 46 -14.27 6.23 -18.78
CA VAL A 46 -14.50 4.79 -19.01
C VAL A 46 -13.62 3.94 -18.11
N ILE A 47 -12.31 4.22 -18.05
CA ILE A 47 -11.37 3.48 -17.20
C ILE A 47 -11.76 3.62 -15.72
N THR A 48 -12.06 4.83 -15.27
CA THR A 48 -12.48 5.11 -13.89
C THR A 48 -13.80 4.41 -13.57
N GLY A 49 -14.75 4.39 -14.51
CA GLY A 49 -16.01 3.66 -14.37
C GLY A 49 -15.80 2.15 -14.20
N ILE A 50 -14.92 1.54 -15.00
CA ILE A 50 -14.58 0.12 -14.89
C ILE A 50 -13.89 -0.19 -13.55
N LEU A 51 -12.90 0.62 -13.17
CA LEU A 51 -12.13 0.41 -11.94
C LEU A 51 -12.96 0.61 -10.67
N THR A 52 -14.02 1.42 -10.72
CA THR A 52 -14.91 1.67 -9.57
C THR A 52 -16.09 0.70 -9.48
N THR A 53 -16.20 -0.26 -10.39
CA THR A 53 -17.18 -1.35 -10.24
C THR A 53 -16.88 -2.19 -8.98
N PRO A 54 -17.89 -2.80 -8.34
CA PRO A 54 -17.71 -3.53 -7.08
C PRO A 54 -16.61 -4.60 -7.15
N PHE A 55 -16.56 -5.36 -8.25
CA PHE A 55 -15.57 -6.42 -8.44
C PHE A 55 -14.13 -5.89 -8.48
N PHE A 56 -13.85 -4.87 -9.29
CA PHE A 56 -12.50 -4.30 -9.41
C PHE A 56 -12.07 -3.56 -8.15
N MET A 57 -13.00 -2.88 -7.47
CA MET A 57 -12.74 -2.24 -6.16
C MET A 57 -12.37 -3.26 -5.10
N GLU A 58 -13.13 -4.34 -4.97
CA GLU A 58 -12.85 -5.42 -4.02
C GLU A 58 -11.51 -6.10 -4.33
N ALA A 59 -11.25 -6.43 -5.59
CA ALA A 59 -9.97 -7.00 -6.02
C ALA A 59 -8.78 -6.08 -5.66
N SER A 60 -8.96 -4.77 -5.85
CA SER A 60 -7.95 -3.76 -5.50
C SER A 60 -7.65 -3.74 -4.00
N PHE A 61 -8.68 -3.84 -3.14
CA PHE A 61 -8.48 -3.90 -1.69
C PHE A 61 -7.81 -5.21 -1.24
N VAL A 62 -8.13 -6.35 -1.87
CA VAL A 62 -7.45 -7.62 -1.61
C VAL A 62 -5.97 -7.54 -1.96
N ILE A 63 -5.65 -7.02 -3.14
CA ILE A 63 -4.26 -6.82 -3.58
C ILE A 63 -3.54 -5.85 -2.66
N LEU A 64 -4.17 -4.74 -2.28
CA LEU A 64 -3.60 -3.76 -1.35
C LEU A 64 -3.29 -4.40 0.02
N GLY A 65 -4.23 -5.15 0.59
CA GLY A 65 -4.03 -5.88 1.84
C GLY A 65 -2.87 -6.87 1.75
N PHE A 66 -2.80 -7.62 0.64
CA PHE A 66 -1.72 -8.56 0.36
C PHE A 66 -0.35 -7.87 0.26
N LEU A 67 -0.26 -6.77 -0.49
CA LEU A 67 0.97 -5.97 -0.60
C LEU A 67 1.40 -5.38 0.74
N ILE A 68 0.46 -4.95 1.58
CA ILE A 68 0.77 -4.47 2.93
C ILE A 68 1.37 -5.60 3.78
N VAL A 69 0.77 -6.78 3.78
CA VAL A 69 1.29 -7.93 4.54
C VAL A 69 2.69 -8.31 4.07
N ILE A 70 2.90 -8.42 2.75
CA ILE A 70 4.23 -8.69 2.19
C ILE A 70 5.21 -7.59 2.54
N GLY A 71 4.83 -6.32 2.38
CA GLY A 71 5.70 -5.18 2.66
C GLY A 71 6.14 -5.11 4.12
N ILE A 72 5.21 -5.36 5.05
CA ILE A 72 5.52 -5.45 6.49
C ILE A 72 6.45 -6.63 6.75
N ASN A 73 6.16 -7.80 6.19
CA ASN A 73 6.99 -9.00 6.37
C ASN A 73 8.39 -8.82 5.79
N HIS A 74 8.51 -8.24 4.60
CA HIS A 74 9.79 -7.93 3.96
C HIS A 74 10.59 -6.90 4.77
N ARG A 75 9.93 -5.86 5.28
CA ARG A 75 10.56 -4.86 6.14
C ARG A 75 11.00 -5.46 7.48
N ARG A 76 10.25 -6.42 8.02
CA ARG A 76 10.64 -7.18 9.22
C ARG A 76 11.87 -8.03 8.94
N ARG A 77 11.86 -8.84 7.88
CA ARG A 77 13.02 -9.66 7.47
C ARG A 77 14.29 -8.83 7.23
N ARG A 78 14.17 -7.66 6.60
CA ARG A 78 15.31 -6.73 6.43
C ARG A 78 15.82 -6.12 7.74
N LYS A 79 14.94 -5.99 8.75
CA LYS A 79 15.31 -5.47 10.08
C LYS A 79 15.90 -6.54 10.98
N ASP A 80 15.47 -7.79 10.82
CA ASP A 80 15.94 -8.94 11.60
C ASP A 80 17.33 -9.44 11.14
N GLY A 81 17.93 -8.88 10.08
CA GLY A 81 19.24 -9.30 9.55
C GLY A 81 19.14 -10.61 8.76
N ASP A 82 19.78 -10.80 7.61
CA ASP A 82 21.20 -11.20 7.49
C ASP A 82 21.78 -11.95 8.70
N ASP A 83 20.99 -12.82 9.33
CA ASP A 83 21.52 -13.99 10.06
C ASP A 83 22.15 -14.98 9.06
N PHE A 84 23.07 -14.51 8.21
CA PHE A 84 24.09 -15.40 7.68
C PHE A 84 24.98 -15.73 8.87
N VAL A 85 24.69 -16.87 9.49
CA VAL A 85 25.61 -17.54 10.41
C VAL A 85 27.00 -17.47 9.75
N GLU A 86 27.93 -16.72 10.34
CA GLU A 86 29.33 -16.74 9.93
C GLU A 86 29.84 -18.17 10.15
N PHE A 87 29.93 -18.96 9.08
CA PHE A 87 30.51 -20.32 9.10
C PHE A 87 32.04 -20.30 9.26
N ASP A 88 32.62 -19.25 9.86
CA ASP A 88 34.07 -19.05 9.93
C ASP A 88 34.71 -19.71 11.17
N GLN A 89 34.02 -20.66 11.79
CA GLN A 89 34.53 -21.51 12.88
C GLN A 89 34.82 -22.94 12.44
N LEU A 90 35.20 -23.16 11.18
CA LEU A 90 35.83 -24.43 10.82
C LEU A 90 37.23 -24.48 11.45
N PRO A 91 37.53 -25.48 12.31
CA PRO A 91 38.84 -25.60 12.92
C PRO A 91 39.87 -25.82 11.82
N LYS A 92 40.96 -25.03 11.88
CA LYS A 92 42.16 -25.29 11.09
C LYS A 92 42.78 -26.60 11.60
N GLU A 93 42.57 -27.68 10.86
CA GLU A 93 43.44 -28.86 10.89
C GLU A 93 44.54 -28.72 9.83
#